data_AF-A0A2B1K2W4-F1
#
_entry.id   AF-A0A2B1K2W4-F1
#
_cell.length_a   1.000
_cell.length_b   1.000
_cell.length_c   1.000
_cell.angle_alpha   90.00
_cell.angle_beta   90.00
_cell.angle_gamma   90.00
#
_symmetry.space_group_name_H-M   'P 1'
#
loop_
_entity.id
_entity.type
_entity.pdbx_description
1 polymer ?
#
loop_
_entity_poly.entity_id
_entity_poly.type
_entity_poly.pdbx_seq_one_letter_code
_entity_poly.pdbx_strand_id
1 'polypeptide(L)'
;MSKAPFQPIVTKPGNTLNDKGVQIKGTNDFGRNSEPVKKKVMTPIINKGKIPVPEKPDQRLVPSKTAKISPAVLLKLNTLKPFIKEQESMDKASINSIIDMLLESYVNTKLTTRQSEGYKGMYKHLYEMLEKK
;
A
#
# COMPACT_ATOMS: atom_id res chain seq x y z
N MET A 1 19.66 0.95 62.09
CA MET A 1 19.78 0.92 60.63
C MET A 1 18.60 0.13 60.06
N SER A 2 17.47 0.79 59.78
CA SER A 2 16.27 0.15 59.21
C SER A 2 16.43 -0.03 57.70
N LYS A 3 16.50 -1.27 57.22
CA LYS A 3 16.45 -1.60 55.79
C LYS A 3 14.99 -1.79 55.36
N ALA A 4 14.36 -0.74 54.84
CA ALA A 4 13.12 -0.91 54.07
C ALA A 4 13.50 -1.12 52.58
N PRO A 5 12.94 -2.13 51.89
CA PRO A 5 13.18 -2.33 50.47
C PRO A 5 12.49 -1.21 49.67
N PHE A 6 13.22 -0.65 48.70
CA PHE A 6 12.74 0.44 47.84
C PHE A 6 11.60 -0.07 46.95
N GLN A 7 10.43 0.55 47.04
CA GLN A 7 9.30 0.28 46.14
C GLN A 7 9.10 1.48 45.20
N PRO A 8 8.79 1.26 43.91
CA PRO A 8 8.56 2.35 42.98
C PRO A 8 7.27 3.12 43.31
N ILE A 9 7.34 4.44 43.24
CA ILE A 9 6.25 5.36 43.62
C ILE A 9 5.08 5.33 42.62
N VAL A 10 5.25 4.76 41.42
CA VAL A 10 4.23 4.79 40.36
C VAL A 10 3.67 3.40 40.09
N THR A 11 2.51 3.11 40.67
CA THR A 11 1.66 1.96 40.34
C THR A 11 0.52 2.41 39.44
N LYS A 12 0.79 2.65 38.15
CA LYS A 12 -0.30 2.81 37.17
C LYS A 12 -0.09 1.83 36.02
N PRO A 13 -1.09 0.99 35.69
CA PRO A 13 -1.00 0.10 34.53
C PRO A 13 -0.91 0.94 33.25
N GLY A 14 -0.05 0.51 32.33
CA GLY A 14 0.26 1.24 31.09
C GLY A 14 -1.00 1.51 30.28
N ASN A 15 -1.25 2.79 29.99
CA ASN A 15 -2.32 3.21 29.10
C ASN A 15 -1.78 3.15 27.67
N THR A 16 -2.38 2.33 26.79
CA THR A 16 -1.96 2.29 25.38
C THR A 16 -2.67 3.40 24.60
N LEU A 17 -2.05 3.85 23.51
CA LEU A 17 -2.57 4.94 22.66
C LEU A 17 -3.98 4.64 22.08
N ASN A 18 -4.36 3.36 22.05
CA ASN A 18 -5.64 2.88 21.53
C ASN A 18 -6.75 2.83 22.60
N ASP A 19 -6.43 3.02 23.88
CA ASP A 19 -7.42 2.97 24.98
C ASP A 19 -8.20 4.29 25.17
N LYS A 20 -7.81 5.35 24.46
CA LYS A 20 -8.51 6.64 24.52
C LYS A 20 -9.50 6.76 23.36
N GLY A 21 -10.73 6.29 23.58
CA GLY A 21 -11.85 6.64 22.72
C GLY A 21 -12.11 8.15 22.79
N VAL A 22 -11.73 8.89 21.74
CA VAL A 22 -12.00 10.32 21.65
C VAL A 22 -13.45 10.51 21.24
N GLN A 23 -14.31 10.91 22.19
CA GLN A 23 -15.62 11.44 21.87
C GLN A 23 -15.44 12.86 21.32
N ILE A 24 -15.43 13.00 20.00
CA ILE A 24 -15.47 14.31 19.37
C ILE A 24 -16.91 14.82 19.49
N LYS A 25 -17.16 15.64 20.51
CA LYS A 25 -18.43 16.35 20.67
C LYS A 25 -18.29 17.70 19.96
N GLY A 26 -19.03 17.88 18.86
CA GLY A 26 -19.17 19.17 18.18
C GLY A 26 -18.35 19.35 16.92
N THR A 27 -18.48 18.46 15.93
CA THR A 27 -17.92 18.73 14.59
C THR A 27 -18.81 19.58 13.70
N ASN A 28 -20.07 19.87 14.07
CA ASN A 28 -21.00 20.66 13.24
C ASN A 28 -22.08 21.37 14.08
N ASP A 29 -21.72 22.22 15.04
CA ASP A 29 -22.72 22.92 15.87
C ASP A 29 -22.43 24.42 16.00
N PHE A 30 -22.72 25.17 14.93
CA PHE A 30 -22.77 26.64 14.91
C PHE A 30 -24.22 27.17 14.95
N GLY A 31 -25.17 26.36 15.41
CA GLY A 31 -26.58 26.75 15.53
C GLY A 31 -26.96 27.08 16.96
N ARG A 32 -27.30 28.34 17.27
CA ARG A 32 -28.16 28.62 18.42
C ARG A 32 -29.58 28.19 18.04
N ASN A 33 -30.08 27.09 18.61
CA ASN A 33 -31.41 26.97 19.22
C ASN A 33 -31.67 25.53 19.70
N SER A 34 -32.14 25.44 20.94
CA SER A 34 -32.43 24.24 21.70
C SER A 34 -33.76 23.60 21.32
N GLU A 35 -33.79 22.32 20.91
CA GLU A 35 -34.83 21.34 21.26
C GLU A 35 -34.32 19.90 21.07
N PRO A 36 -34.72 18.92 21.92
CA PRO A 36 -34.26 17.54 21.81
C PRO A 36 -35.14 16.74 20.81
N VAL A 37 -34.63 16.53 19.59
CA VAL A 37 -35.31 15.65 18.62
C VAL A 37 -35.11 14.18 19.00
N LYS A 38 -36.22 13.49 19.28
CA LYS A 38 -36.27 12.05 19.56
C LYS A 38 -35.75 11.25 18.36
N LYS A 39 -34.75 10.39 18.58
CA LYS A 39 -34.18 9.47 17.58
C LYS A 39 -35.26 8.47 17.10
N LYS A 40 -35.73 8.61 15.85
CA LYS A 40 -36.38 7.50 15.13
C LYS A 40 -35.30 6.53 14.66
N VAL A 41 -35.38 5.29 15.13
CA VAL A 41 -34.57 4.17 14.63
C VAL A 41 -35.06 3.83 13.23
N MET A 42 -34.32 4.23 12.20
CA MET A 42 -34.48 3.70 10.86
C MET A 42 -33.67 2.40 10.77
N THR A 43 -34.36 1.28 10.64
CA THR A 43 -33.73 0.01 10.27
C THR A 43 -33.32 0.07 8.79
N PRO A 44 -32.05 -0.18 8.42
CA PRO A 44 -31.71 -0.30 7.02
C PRO A 44 -32.21 -1.66 6.51
N ILE A 45 -33.14 -1.64 5.55
CA ILE A 45 -33.47 -2.80 4.72
C ILE A 45 -32.24 -3.07 3.86
N ILE A 46 -31.40 -4.01 4.28
CA ILE A 46 -30.24 -4.47 3.52
C ILE A 46 -30.77 -5.32 2.36
N ASN A 47 -31.01 -4.67 1.22
CA ASN A 47 -31.09 -5.36 -0.07
C ASN A 47 -29.70 -5.94 -0.34
N LYS A 48 -29.55 -7.26 -0.14
CA LYS A 48 -28.37 -8.05 -0.53
C LYS A 48 -28.28 -8.13 -2.05
N GLY A 49 -28.00 -7.00 -2.71
CA GLY A 49 -27.44 -7.02 -4.04
C GLY A 49 -26.08 -7.72 -3.96
N LYS A 50 -25.90 -8.81 -4.72
CA LYS A 50 -24.61 -9.49 -4.89
C LYS A 50 -23.62 -8.47 -5.46
N ILE A 51 -22.88 -7.81 -4.59
CA ILE A 51 -21.71 -7.03 -4.97
C ILE A 51 -20.73 -8.05 -5.59
N PRO A 52 -20.27 -7.86 -6.84
CA PRO A 52 -19.25 -8.73 -7.41
C PRO A 52 -18.04 -8.69 -6.47
N VAL A 53 -17.60 -9.87 -6.04
CA VAL A 53 -16.41 -10.01 -5.20
C VAL A 53 -15.28 -9.28 -5.93
N PRO A 54 -14.65 -8.25 -5.34
CA PRO A 54 -13.49 -7.63 -5.98
C PRO A 54 -12.45 -8.72 -6.19
N GLU A 55 -12.07 -8.95 -7.45
CA GLU A 55 -10.97 -9.85 -7.77
C GLU A 55 -9.78 -9.44 -6.91
N LYS A 56 -9.30 -10.37 -6.07
CA LYS A 56 -8.13 -10.09 -5.24
C LYS A 56 -6.98 -9.72 -6.20
N PRO A 57 -6.33 -8.56 -6.02
CA PRO A 57 -5.20 -8.20 -6.85
C PRO A 57 -4.15 -9.30 -6.76
N ASP A 58 -3.57 -9.67 -7.92
CA ASP A 58 -2.56 -10.71 -7.98
C ASP A 58 -1.42 -10.37 -7.01
N GLN A 59 -1.25 -11.21 -5.98
CA GLN A 59 -0.25 -10.97 -4.93
C GLN A 59 1.17 -10.92 -5.51
N ARG A 60 1.40 -11.47 -6.70
CA ARG A 60 2.69 -11.45 -7.41
C ARG A 60 3.08 -10.06 -7.91
N LEU A 61 2.11 -9.17 -8.10
CA LEU A 61 2.34 -7.78 -8.52
C LEU A 61 2.61 -6.86 -7.34
N VAL A 62 2.34 -7.32 -6.12
CA VAL A 62 2.59 -6.55 -4.91
C VAL A 62 4.08 -6.66 -4.54
N PRO A 63 4.77 -5.53 -4.30
CA PRO A 63 6.14 -5.55 -3.81
C PRO A 63 6.24 -6.31 -2.47
N SER A 64 6.67 -7.56 -2.52
CA SER A 64 6.70 -8.45 -1.35
C SER A 64 8.10 -8.57 -0.75
N LYS A 65 9.15 -8.53 -1.58
CA LYS A 65 10.55 -8.66 -1.16
C LYS A 65 11.40 -7.54 -1.73
N THR A 66 12.20 -6.90 -0.87
CA THR A 66 13.18 -5.88 -1.29
C THR A 66 14.34 -6.56 -2.03
N ALA A 67 14.48 -6.27 -3.33
CA ALA A 67 15.64 -6.69 -4.10
C ALA A 67 16.89 -5.90 -3.65
N LYS A 68 18.03 -6.59 -3.49
CA LYS A 68 19.31 -5.92 -3.21
C LYS A 68 19.85 -5.32 -4.51
N ILE A 69 19.83 -4.00 -4.62
CA ILE A 69 20.38 -3.24 -5.75
C ILE A 69 21.67 -2.56 -5.28
N SER A 70 22.72 -2.56 -6.11
CA SER A 70 23.97 -1.87 -5.77
C SER A 70 23.76 -0.34 -5.73
N PRO A 71 24.50 0.40 -4.89
CA PRO A 71 24.34 1.85 -4.77
C PRO A 71 24.48 2.59 -6.11
N ALA A 72 25.41 2.15 -6.96
CA ALA A 72 25.64 2.73 -8.27
C ALA A 72 24.43 2.54 -9.21
N VAL A 73 23.79 1.37 -9.19
CA VAL A 73 22.60 1.09 -10.02
C VAL A 73 21.40 1.87 -9.51
N LEU A 74 21.23 1.96 -8.18
CA LEU A 74 20.18 2.78 -7.57
C LEU A 74 20.33 4.25 -7.93
N LEU A 75 21.56 4.78 -7.93
CA LEU A 75 21.84 6.15 -8.36
C LEU A 75 21.44 6.38 -9.81
N LYS A 76 21.75 5.44 -10.72
CA LYS A 76 21.31 5.52 -12.12
C LYS A 76 19.78 5.56 -12.26
N LEU A 77 19.07 4.71 -11.51
CA LEU A 77 17.60 4.68 -11.54
C LEU A 77 16.99 5.98 -10.98
N ASN A 78 17.54 6.51 -9.89
CA ASN A 78 17.06 7.75 -9.29
C ASN A 78 17.35 8.98 -10.14
N THR A 79 18.50 9.01 -10.82
CA THR A 79 18.85 10.09 -11.75
C THR A 79 18.05 10.03 -13.04
N LEU A 80 17.60 8.84 -13.46
CA LEU A 80 16.74 8.68 -14.64
C LEU A 80 15.28 9.11 -14.38
N LYS A 81 14.82 9.00 -13.14
CA LYS A 81 13.43 9.30 -12.74
C LYS A 81 12.85 10.64 -13.22
N PRO A 82 13.54 11.80 -13.11
CA PRO A 82 13.00 13.07 -13.61
C PRO A 82 12.77 13.06 -15.13
N PHE A 83 13.69 12.49 -15.91
CA PHE A 83 13.58 12.43 -17.37
C PHE A 83 12.39 11.57 -17.83
N ILE A 84 12.14 10.46 -17.14
CA ILE A 84 10.96 9.62 -17.41
C ILE A 84 9.67 10.36 -17.07
N LYS A 85 9.63 11.08 -15.93
CA LYS A 85 8.45 11.83 -15.53
C LYS A 85 8.08 12.90 -16.56
N GLU A 86 9.08 13.58 -17.12
CA GLU A 86 8.88 14.58 -18.17
C GLU A 86 8.40 13.97 -19.49
N GLN A 87 8.95 12.82 -19.90
CA GLN A 87 8.59 12.18 -21.17
C GLN A 87 7.24 11.47 -21.14
N GLU A 88 6.90 10.78 -20.06
CA GLU A 88 5.74 9.88 -20.00
C GLU A 88 4.59 10.41 -19.13
N SER A 89 4.72 11.62 -18.55
CA SER A 89 3.74 12.19 -17.61
C SER A 89 3.38 11.25 -16.44
N MET A 90 4.32 10.37 -16.07
CA MET A 90 4.17 9.42 -14.98
C MET A 90 4.35 10.14 -13.63
N ASP A 91 3.24 10.55 -13.01
CA ASP A 91 3.24 11.30 -11.74
C ASP A 91 4.04 10.62 -10.62
N LYS A 92 4.05 9.28 -10.61
CA LYS A 92 4.79 8.45 -9.65
C LYS A 92 5.44 7.25 -10.34
N ALA A 93 6.50 7.49 -11.11
CA ALA A 93 7.37 6.42 -11.59
C ALA A 93 8.02 5.72 -10.38
N SER A 94 7.58 4.49 -10.10
CA SER A 94 8.20 3.58 -9.13
C SER A 94 9.46 2.95 -9.71
N ILE A 95 10.35 2.42 -8.88
CA ILE A 95 11.52 1.70 -9.37
C ILE A 95 11.09 0.50 -10.22
N ASN A 96 10.03 -0.21 -9.83
CA ASN A 96 9.52 -1.35 -10.59
C ASN A 96 9.04 -0.93 -11.98
N SER A 97 8.22 0.12 -12.07
CA SER A 97 7.72 0.60 -13.37
C SER A 97 8.84 1.10 -14.29
N ILE A 98 9.89 1.72 -13.73
CA ILE A 98 11.07 2.12 -14.51
C ILE A 98 11.79 0.87 -15.03
N ILE A 99 11.98 -0.15 -14.20
CA ILE A 99 12.64 -1.39 -14.61
C ILE A 99 11.81 -2.12 -15.68
N ASP A 100 10.50 -2.24 -15.49
CA ASP A 100 9.60 -2.90 -16.44
C ASP A 100 9.64 -2.21 -17.81
N MET A 101 9.55 -0.88 -17.84
CA MET A 101 9.70 -0.09 -19.07
C MET A 101 11.06 -0.31 -19.75
N LEU A 102 12.15 -0.31 -18.99
CA LEU A 102 13.50 -0.55 -19.55
C LEU A 102 13.63 -1.97 -20.12
N LEU A 103 13.05 -2.97 -19.44
CA LEU A 103 13.04 -4.36 -19.90
C LEU A 103 12.22 -4.50 -21.19
N GLU A 104 11.01 -3.94 -21.23
CA GLU A 104 10.14 -3.96 -22.41
C GLU A 104 10.81 -3.26 -23.59
N SER A 105 11.40 -2.08 -23.36
CA SER A 105 12.14 -1.34 -24.38
C SER A 105 13.31 -2.17 -24.93
N TYR A 106 14.08 -2.83 -24.07
CA TYR A 106 15.17 -3.70 -24.52
C TYR A 106 14.67 -4.88 -25.35
N VAL A 107 13.62 -5.57 -24.90
CA VAL A 107 13.03 -6.71 -25.60
C VAL A 107 12.49 -6.29 -26.97
N ASN A 108 11.84 -5.13 -27.05
CA ASN A 108 11.20 -4.68 -28.28
C ASN A 108 12.18 -4.05 -29.29
N THR A 109 13.27 -3.44 -28.81
CA THR A 109 14.20 -2.68 -29.69
C THR A 109 15.50 -3.41 -30.00
N LYS A 110 15.96 -4.32 -29.14
CA LYS A 110 17.28 -4.97 -29.26
C LYS A 110 17.22 -6.46 -29.58
N LEU A 111 16.11 -7.14 -29.30
CA LEU A 111 15.98 -8.56 -29.60
C LEU A 111 15.40 -8.79 -30.99
N THR A 112 15.86 -9.84 -31.67
CA THR A 112 15.20 -10.34 -32.89
C THR A 112 13.81 -10.89 -32.55
N THR A 113 12.91 -10.97 -33.55
CA THR A 113 11.56 -11.52 -33.35
C THR A 113 11.58 -12.87 -32.63
N ARG A 114 12.41 -13.81 -33.09
CA ARG A 114 12.57 -15.14 -32.47
C ARG A 114 13.05 -15.07 -31.01
N GLN A 115 14.01 -14.19 -30.71
CA GLN A 115 14.51 -14.03 -29.34
C GLN A 115 13.45 -13.39 -28.43
N SER A 116 12.71 -12.40 -28.94
CA SER A 116 11.66 -11.71 -28.20
C SER A 116 10.50 -12.66 -27.87
N GLU A 117 10.09 -13.50 -28.81
CA GLU A 117 9.07 -14.54 -28.63
C GLU A 117 9.54 -15.62 -27.66
N GLY A 118 10.80 -16.06 -27.78
CA GLY A 118 11.41 -17.00 -26.85
C GLY A 118 11.43 -16.46 -25.41
N TYR A 119 11.84 -15.20 -25.23
CA TYR A 119 11.81 -14.53 -23.92
C TYR A 119 10.38 -14.44 -23.36
N LYS A 120 9.41 -13.99 -24.16
CA LYS A 120 8.01 -13.86 -23.73
C LYS A 120 7.40 -15.21 -23.34
N GLY A 121 7.67 -16.26 -24.11
CA GLY A 121 7.23 -17.63 -23.82
C GLY A 121 7.84 -18.17 -22.52
N MET A 122 9.15 -17.97 -22.33
CA MET A 122 9.85 -18.38 -21.12
C MET A 122 9.34 -17.63 -19.88
N TYR A 123 9.20 -16.31 -19.97
CA TYR A 123 8.67 -15.49 -18.88
C TYR A 123 7.25 -15.93 -18.50
N LYS A 124 6.38 -16.16 -19.49
CA LYS A 124 5.01 -16.64 -19.26
C LYS A 124 5.00 -17.97 -18.50
N HIS A 125 5.80 -18.94 -18.92
CA HIS A 125 5.88 -20.24 -18.26
C HIS A 125 6.40 -20.12 -16.81
N LEU A 126 7.46 -19.34 -16.59
CA LEU A 126 8.00 -19.10 -15.24
C LEU A 126 7.00 -18.36 -14.35
N TYR A 127 6.24 -17.42 -14.92
CA TYR A 127 5.21 -16.68 -14.21
C TYR A 127 4.05 -17.58 -13.79
N GLU A 128 3.65 -18.53 -14.63
CA GLU A 128 2.62 -19.53 -14.30
C GLU A 128 3.08 -20.52 -13.21
N MET A 129 4.37 -20.86 -13.17
CA MET A 129 4.95 -21.71 -12.14
C MET A 129 5.19 -21.01 -10.79
N LEU A 130 5.23 -19.67 -10.76
CA LEU A 130 5.26 -18.93 -9.51
C LEU A 130 3.95 -19.20 -8.76
N GLU A 131 4.06 -19.92 -7.64
CA GLU A 131 2.91 -20.32 -6.83
C GLU A 131 1.97 -19.14 -6.57
N LYS A 132 0.68 -19.34 -6.86
CA LYS A 132 -0.39 -18.45 -6.39
C LYS A 132 -0.51 -18.65 -4.88
N LYS A 133 0.28 -17.91 -4.11
CA LYS A 133 0.15 -17.88 -2.66
C LYS A 133 -1.08 -17.09 -2.22
#